data_AF-A0A9D2GTR7-F1
#
_entry.id   AF-A0A9D2GTR7-F1
#
_cell.length_a   1.000
_cell.length_b   1.000
_cell.length_c   1.000
_cell.angle_alpha   90.00
_cell.angle_beta   90.00
_cell.angle_gamma   90.00
#
_symmetry.space_group_name_H-M   'P 1'
#
loop_
_entity.id
_entity.type
_entity.pdbx_description
1 polymer ?
#
loop_
_entity_poly.entity_id
_entity_poly.type
_entity_poly.pdbx_seq_one_letter_code
_entity_poly.pdbx_strand_id
1 'polypeptide(L)' 'MSKIVKGIIKKYKRLGFVFKQGSKHIIAVHTITNKIVVIARTPSDYRAYKNICKMLDNALII' A
#
# COMPACT_ATOMS: atom_id res chain seq x y z
N MET A 1 0.67 6.51 14.50
CA MET A 1 0.11 5.72 13.39
C MET A 1 -1.40 5.92 13.35
N SER A 2 -1.92 6.61 12.34
CA SER A 2 -3.31 7.07 12.25
C SER A 2 -4.32 5.91 12.28
N LYS A 3 -5.50 6.14 12.89
CA LYS A 3 -6.59 5.15 13.01
C LYS A 3 -6.99 4.56 11.63
N ILE A 4 -6.99 5.40 10.60
CA ILE A 4 -7.29 5.03 9.20
C ILE A 4 -6.30 3.98 8.68
N VAL A 5 -5.00 4.23 8.83
CA VAL A 5 -3.95 3.31 8.38
C VAL A 5 -4.04 1.96 9.07
N LYS A 6 -4.32 1.94 10.38
CA LYS A 6 -4.54 0.68 11.13
C LYS A 6 -5.76 -0.09 10.59
N GLY A 7 -6.84 0.61 10.23
CA GLY A 7 -8.03 0.01 9.63
C GLY A 7 -7.75 -0.63 8.26
N ILE A 8 -7.02 0.08 7.39
CA ILE A 8 -6.59 -0.42 6.08
C ILE A 8 -5.74 -1.68 6.26
N ILE A 9 -4.70 -1.64 7.11
CA ILE A 9 -3.85 -2.81 7.36
C ILE A 9 -4.67 -4.01 7.83
N LYS A 10 -5.60 -3.82 8.78
CA LYS A 10 -6.44 -4.91 9.29
C LYS A 10 -7.32 -5.52 8.19
N LYS A 11 -7.90 -4.70 7.30
CA LYS A 11 -8.70 -5.16 6.16
C LYS A 11 -7.85 -5.99 5.19
N TYR A 12 -6.72 -5.46 4.74
CA TYR A 12 -5.87 -6.11 3.75
C TYR A 12 -5.14 -7.35 4.31
N LYS A 13 -4.83 -7.38 5.62
CA LYS A 13 -4.28 -8.58 6.28
C LYS A 13 -5.27 -9.75 6.26
N ARG A 14 -6.58 -9.48 6.42
CA ARG A 14 -7.62 -10.51 6.29
C ARG A 14 -7.76 -11.04 4.86
N LEU A 15 -7.43 -10.21 3.87
CA LEU A 15 -7.40 -10.61 2.46
C LEU A 15 -6.10 -11.33 2.07
N GLY A 16 -5.23 -11.69 3.02
CA GLY A 16 -4.00 -12.43 2.73
C GLY A 16 -2.81 -11.57 2.28
N PHE A 17 -2.88 -10.24 2.41
CA PHE A 17 -1.75 -9.37 2.05
C PHE A 17 -0.64 -9.43 3.09
N VAL A 18 0.60 -9.47 2.60
CA VAL A 18 1.83 -9.37 3.39
C VAL A 18 2.30 -7.92 3.39
N PHE A 19 2.67 -7.39 4.56
CA PHE A 19 3.03 -5.98 4.72
C PHE A 19 4.53 -5.80 4.94
N LYS A 20 5.11 -4.83 4.23
CA LYS A 20 6.46 -4.33 4.46
C LYS A 20 6.40 -2.83 4.74
N GLN A 21 6.81 -2.44 5.94
CA GLN A 21 6.79 -1.04 6.36
C GLN A 21 8.12 -0.38 6.00
N GLY A 22 8.05 0.63 5.13
CA GLY A 22 9.15 1.56 4.88
C GLY A 22 9.08 2.79 5.79
N SER A 23 10.09 3.64 5.70
CA SER A 23 10.19 4.88 6.49
C SER A 23 9.06 5.88 6.16
N LYS A 24 8.62 5.91 4.89
CA LYS A 24 7.64 6.87 4.35
C LYS A 24 6.32 6.24 3.88
N HIS A 25 6.29 4.93 3.69
CA HIS A 25 5.14 4.22 3.10
C HIS A 25 5.00 2.82 3.70
N ILE A 26 3.85 2.19 3.47
CA ILE A 26 3.65 0.77 3.79
C ILE A 26 3.23 0.07 2.50
N ILE A 27 3.96 -0.98 2.13
CA ILE A 27 3.63 -1.81 0.98
C ILE A 27 2.88 -3.03 1.49
N ALA A 28 1.74 -3.33 0.88
CA ALA A 28 0.99 -4.55 1.08
C ALA A 28 0.98 -5.34 -0.23
N VAL A 29 1.49 -6.57 -0.23
CA VAL A 29 1.60 -7.42 -1.41
C VAL A 29 0.73 -8.64 -1.22
N HIS A 30 -0.11 -8.94 -2.21
CA HIS A 30 -0.86 -10.19 -2.29
C HIS A 30 -0.15 -11.13 -3.26
N THR A 31 0.48 -12.17 -2.72
CA THR A 31 1.34 -13.09 -3.48
C THR A 31 0.57 -13.95 -4.46
N ILE A 32 -0.70 -14.29 -4.16
CA ILE A 32 -1.52 -15.15 -5.02
C ILE A 32 -1.97 -14.40 -6.28
N THR A 33 -2.43 -13.16 -6.14
CA THR A 33 -2.92 -12.37 -7.29
C THR A 33 -1.88 -11.41 -7.84
N ASN A 34 -0.66 -11.45 -7.32
CA ASN A 34 0.43 -10.51 -7.59
C ASN A 34 0.02 -9.03 -7.50
N LYS A 35 -0.94 -8.70 -6.62
CA LYS A 35 -1.45 -7.33 -6.45
C LYS A 35 -0.63 -6.60 -5.40
N ILE A 36 -0.29 -5.35 -5.69
CA ILE A 36 0.48 -4.49 -4.80
C ILE A 36 -0.41 -3.33 -4.36
N VAL A 37 -0.40 -3.00 -3.08
CA VAL A 37 -1.09 -1.87 -2.49
C VAL A 37 -0.09 -1.03 -1.72
N VAL A 38 0.13 0.20 -2.14
CA VAL A 38 1.01 1.15 -1.47
C VAL A 38 0.15 2.10 -0.64
N ILE A 39 0.43 2.17 0.65
CA ILE A 39 -0.24 3.08 1.59
C ILE A 39 0.70 4.24 1.88
N ALA A 40 0.37 5.42 1.38
CA ALA A 40 1.16 6.63 1.61
C ALA A 40 0.86 7.22 2.99
N ARG A 41 1.88 7.72 3.69
CA ARG A 41 1.70 8.40 4.99
C ARG A 41 1.40 9.89 4.84
N THR A 42 1.87 10.49 3.74
CA THR A 42 1.70 11.92 3.45
C THR A 42 1.19 12.13 2.02
N PRO A 43 0.52 13.27 1.73
CA PRO A 43 0.09 13.61 0.36
C PRO A 43 1.26 13.76 -0.63
N SER A 44 2.43 14.17 -0.14
CA SER A 44 3.64 14.30 -0.96
C SER A 44 4.14 12.92 -1.41
N ASP A 45 4.17 11.95 -0.49
CA ASP A 45 4.49 10.56 -0.82
C ASP A 45 3.45 9.98 -1.79
N TYR A 46 2.16 10.24 -1.56
CA TYR A 46 1.09 9.77 -2.46
C TYR A 46 1.33 10.18 -3.91
N ARG A 47 1.70 11.45 -4.15
CA ARG A 47 2.01 11.93 -5.52
C ARG A 47 3.23 11.23 -6.12
N ALA A 48 4.29 11.03 -5.33
CA ALA A 48 5.49 10.34 -5.80
C ALA A 48 5.20 8.88 -6.18
N TYR A 49 4.51 8.14 -5.32
CA TYR A 49 4.19 6.73 -5.57
C TYR A 49 3.04 6.53 -6.55
N LYS A 50 2.16 7.51 -6.77
CA LYS A 50 1.09 7.42 -7.78
C LYS A 50 1.65 7.20 -9.19
N ASN A 51 2.73 7.89 -9.53
CA ASN A 51 3.39 7.70 -10.82
C ASN A 51 4.03 6.32 -10.92
N ILE A 52 4.66 5.85 -9.83
CA ILE A 52 5.25 4.51 -9.76
C ILE A 52 4.17 3.43 -9.90
N CYS A 53 3.05 3.53 -9.18
CA CYS A 53 1.95 2.59 -9.29
C CYS A 53 1.30 2.61 -10.67
N LYS A 54 1.26 3.75 -11.38
CA LYS A 54 0.78 3.80 -12.78
C LYS A 54 1.71 3.08 -13.75
N MET A 55 3.00 3.01 -13.48
CA MET A 55 3.96 2.26 -14.29
C MET A 55 3.92 0.76 -13.99
N LEU A 56 3.22 0.34 -12.94
CA LEU A 56 3.09 -1.05 -12.52
C LEU A 56 1.63 -1.48 -12.67
N ASP A 57 1.31 -2.26 -13.69
CA ASP A 57 -0.08 -2.67 -14.01
C ASP A 57 -0.86 -3.29 -12.84
N ASN A 58 -0.17 -3.87 -11.86
CA ASN A 58 -0.76 -4.57 -10.71
C ASN A 58 -0.69 -3.79 -9.39
N ALA A 59 -0.41 -2.48 -9.41
CA ALA A 59 -0.24 -1.66 -8.22
C ALA A 59 -1.38 -0.64 -7.99
N LEU A 60 -1.89 -0.60 -6.76
CA LEU A 60 -2.87 0.38 -6.27
C LEU A 60 -2.20 1.27 -5.21
N ILE A 61 -2.56 2.55 -5.17
CA ILE A 61 -2.11 3.46 -4.10
C ILE A 61 -3.30 4.02 -3.32
N ILE A 62 -3.18 4.05 -1.99
CA ILE A 62 -4.18 4.53 -1.02
C ILE A 62 -3.57 5.60 -0.12
#